data_AF-A0A8H6C181-F1
#
_entry.id   AF-A0A8H6C181-F1
#
_cell.length_a   1.000
_cell.length_b   1.000
_cell.length_c   1.000
_cell.angle_alpha   90.00
_cell.angle_beta   90.00
_cell.angle_gamma   90.00
#
_symmetry.space_group_name_H-M   'P 1'
#
loop_
_entity.id
_entity.type
_entity.pdbx_description
1 polymer ?
#
loop_
_entity_poly.entity_id
_entity_poly.type
_entity_poly.pdbx_seq_one_letter_code
_entity_poly.pdbx_strand_id
1 'polypeptide(L)'
;MLRIFNQIINSLCISYQTNYQKLNKFSKSKNSHTINKFQNEQYKTIKYITVKGMGKTIEKVASIGTHFQKDYKVDVLTGSTTVLDEFAPIESNQEPDNENKSDDDDDDDDETIYKKRTVSSIEIRIWIKRD
;
A
#
# COMPACT_ATOMS: atom_id res chain seq x y z
N MET A 1 -35.86 -1.52 16.26
CA MET A 1 -34.91 -2.30 15.44
C MET A 1 -34.75 -1.72 14.02
N LEU A 2 -35.82 -1.44 13.25
CA LEU A 2 -35.71 -0.89 11.88
C LEU A 2 -35.00 0.48 11.76
N ARG A 3 -35.11 1.36 12.76
CA ARG A 3 -34.49 2.71 12.72
C ARG A 3 -32.96 2.67 12.70
N ILE A 4 -32.37 1.72 13.44
CA ILE A 4 -30.92 1.54 13.51
C ILE A 4 -30.38 1.01 12.17
N PHE A 5 -31.12 0.09 11.54
CA PHE A 5 -30.74 -0.49 10.25
C PHE A 5 -30.72 0.57 9.13
N ASN A 6 -31.73 1.45 9.07
CA ASN A 6 -31.75 2.57 8.13
C ASN A 6 -30.65 3.61 8.39
N GLN A 7 -30.26 3.83 9.64
CA GLN A 7 -29.19 4.74 9.99
C GLN A 7 -27.81 4.21 9.55
N ILE A 8 -27.59 2.90 9.69
CA ILE A 8 -26.36 2.23 9.23
C ILE A 8 -26.26 2.26 7.70
N ILE A 9 -27.35 1.95 6.98
CA ILE A 9 -27.35 1.97 5.51
C ILE A 9 -27.09 3.39 4.98
N ASN A 10 -27.73 4.41 5.56
CA ASN A 10 -27.50 5.79 5.16
C ASN A 10 -26.07 6.25 5.46
N SER A 11 -25.49 5.86 6.61
CA SER A 11 -24.10 6.17 6.96
C SER A 11 -23.10 5.52 5.99
N LEU A 12 -23.30 4.25 5.64
CA LEU A 12 -22.49 3.53 4.64
C LEU A 12 -22.61 4.18 3.25
N CYS A 13 -23.81 4.55 2.82
CA CYS A 13 -24.05 5.19 1.53
C CYS A 13 -23.39 6.57 1.44
N ILE A 14 -23.48 7.39 2.49
CA ILE A 14 -22.82 8.70 2.58
C ILE A 14 -21.30 8.55 2.55
N SER A 15 -20.73 7.57 3.25
CA SER A 15 -19.30 7.25 3.24
C SER A 15 -18.83 6.81 1.84
N TYR A 16 -19.63 6.00 1.15
CA TYR A 16 -19.34 5.59 -0.22
C TYR A 16 -19.34 6.78 -1.19
N GLN A 17 -20.37 7.64 -1.11
CA GLN A 17 -20.52 8.83 -1.96
C GLN A 17 -19.39 9.85 -1.75
N THR A 18 -18.97 10.07 -0.50
CA THR A 18 -17.86 10.99 -0.17
C THR A 18 -16.50 10.48 -0.66
N ASN A 19 -16.27 9.17 -0.67
CA ASN A 19 -15.06 8.59 -1.25
C ASN A 19 -15.01 8.73 -2.79
N TYR A 20 -16.13 8.55 -3.49
CA TYR A 20 -16.20 8.80 -4.94
C TYR A 20 -15.85 10.25 -5.30
N GLN A 21 -16.34 11.23 -4.52
CA GLN A 21 -16.05 12.63 -4.79
C GLN A 21 -14.58 13.00 -4.53
N LYS A 22 -13.90 12.35 -3.57
CA LYS A 22 -12.46 12.53 -3.34
C LYS A 22 -11.61 11.91 -4.46
N LEU A 23 -12.05 10.80 -5.05
CA LEU A 23 -11.38 10.15 -6.18
C LEU A 23 -11.50 10.96 -7.49
N ASN A 24 -12.63 11.64 -7.71
CA ASN A 24 -12.80 12.52 -8.88
C ASN A 24 -11.90 13.77 -8.84
N LYS A 25 -11.44 14.17 -7.65
CA LYS A 25 -10.43 15.24 -7.49
C LYS A 25 -9.00 14.75 -7.72
N PHE A 26 -8.77 13.43 -7.75
CA PHE A 26 -7.45 12.84 -8.01
C PHE A 26 -7.15 12.67 -9.51
N SER A 27 -8.14 12.81 -10.39
CA SER A 27 -7.98 12.52 -11.83
C SER A 27 -7.43 13.67 -12.67
N LYS A 28 -7.07 14.82 -12.08
CA LYS A 28 -6.53 15.97 -12.82
C LYS A 28 -5.37 16.66 -12.10
N SER A 29 -4.42 15.89 -11.56
CA SER A 29 -3.08 16.44 -11.33
C SER A 29 -2.33 16.48 -12.66
N LYS A 30 -2.19 17.68 -13.23
CA LYS A 30 -1.24 18.00 -14.30
C LYS A 30 0.19 18.01 -13.76
N ASN A 31 0.64 16.96 -13.09
CA ASN A 31 2.06 16.76 -12.80
C ASN A 31 2.72 16.12 -14.03
N SER A 32 2.92 16.98 -15.04
CA SER A 32 3.48 16.67 -16.36
C SER A 32 4.97 16.32 -16.36
N HIS A 33 5.63 16.16 -15.21
CA HIS A 33 7.10 16.02 -15.15
C HIS A 33 7.61 14.59 -14.93
N THR A 34 6.74 13.62 -14.62
CA THR A 34 7.15 12.22 -14.37
C THR A 34 6.49 11.19 -15.28
N ILE A 35 5.53 11.61 -16.12
CA ILE A 35 4.73 10.71 -16.99
C ILE A 35 5.49 10.32 -18.27
N ASN A 36 6.56 11.03 -18.62
CA ASN A 36 7.26 10.84 -19.90
C ASN A 36 8.38 9.80 -19.89
N LYS A 37 8.35 8.80 -19.00
CA LYS A 37 9.40 7.75 -18.98
C LYS A 37 9.30 6.73 -20.13
N PHE A 38 8.27 6.81 -20.98
CA PHE A 38 8.06 5.85 -22.09
C PHE A 38 7.68 6.52 -23.42
N GLN A 39 8.15 7.73 -23.70
CA GLN A 39 7.77 8.45 -24.93
C GLN A 39 8.42 7.91 -26.23
N ASN A 40 9.45 7.07 -26.15
CA ASN A 40 10.19 6.62 -27.34
C ASN A 40 10.07 5.12 -27.56
N GLU A 41 9.01 4.64 -28.22
CA GLU A 41 8.85 3.29 -28.80
C GLU A 41 9.10 2.04 -27.91
N GLN A 42 9.55 2.20 -26.67
CA GLN A 42 9.93 1.12 -25.76
C GLN A 42 8.73 0.29 -25.33
N TYR A 43 7.51 0.81 -25.47
CA TYR A 43 6.29 0.02 -25.28
C TYR A 43 6.19 -1.13 -26.28
N LYS A 44 6.83 -1.03 -27.46
CA LYS A 44 6.83 -2.10 -28.46
C LYS A 44 7.51 -3.37 -27.95
N THR A 45 8.40 -3.31 -26.96
CA THR A 45 9.09 -4.49 -26.39
C THR A 45 8.40 -5.08 -25.15
N ILE A 46 7.45 -4.35 -24.54
CA ILE A 46 6.77 -4.79 -23.32
C ILE A 46 5.87 -5.97 -23.65
N LYS A 47 6.08 -7.12 -22.99
CA LYS A 47 5.29 -8.35 -23.24
C LYS A 47 4.02 -8.42 -22.39
N TYR A 48 4.07 -7.86 -21.19
CA TYR A 48 2.98 -7.88 -20.22
C TYR A 48 3.07 -6.67 -19.29
N ILE A 49 1.94 -6.34 -18.67
CA ILE A 49 1.84 -5.36 -17.60
C ILE A 49 1.75 -6.12 -16.28
N THR A 50 2.50 -5.69 -15.28
CA THR A 50 2.51 -6.33 -13.96
C THR A 50 1.81 -5.46 -12.93
N VAL A 51 0.84 -6.04 -12.24
CA VAL A 51 0.15 -5.43 -11.09
C VAL A 51 0.56 -6.20 -9.83
N LYS A 52 1.15 -5.51 -8.86
CA LYS A 52 1.58 -6.10 -7.59
C LYS A 52 0.77 -5.57 -6.43
N GLY A 53 0.48 -6.43 -5.46
CA GLY A 53 -0.21 -6.06 -4.23
C GLY A 53 0.27 -6.90 -3.05
N MET A 54 0.25 -6.32 -1.86
CA MET A 54 0.53 -7.01 -0.60
C MET A 54 -0.57 -6.71 0.42
N GLY A 55 -0.76 -7.61 1.39
CA GLY A 55 -1.73 -7.47 2.48
C GLY A 55 -3.16 -7.17 1.98
N LYS A 56 -3.77 -6.09 2.49
CA LYS A 56 -5.17 -5.70 2.19
C LYS A 56 -5.43 -5.40 0.71
N THR A 57 -4.39 -5.10 -0.07
CA THR A 57 -4.55 -4.74 -1.49
C THR A 57 -4.63 -5.96 -2.40
N ILE A 58 -4.36 -7.17 -1.89
CA ILE A 58 -4.40 -8.42 -2.66
C ILE A 58 -5.76 -8.63 -3.32
N GLU A 59 -6.86 -8.40 -2.60
CA GLU A 59 -8.22 -8.54 -3.13
C GLU A 59 -8.50 -7.60 -4.30
N LYS A 60 -8.05 -6.34 -4.19
CA LYS A 60 -8.20 -5.34 -5.26
C LYS A 60 -7.38 -5.71 -6.49
N VAL A 61 -6.15 -6.19 -6.29
CA VAL A 61 -5.30 -6.64 -7.40
C VAL A 61 -5.93 -7.85 -8.09
N ALA A 62 -6.42 -8.82 -7.34
CA ALA A 62 -7.17 -9.96 -7.88
C ALA A 62 -8.38 -9.50 -8.71
N SER A 63 -9.17 -8.55 -8.20
CA SER A 63 -10.30 -7.97 -8.94
C SER A 63 -9.89 -7.32 -10.25
N ILE A 64 -8.76 -6.60 -10.29
CA ILE A 64 -8.19 -6.04 -11.53
C ILE A 64 -7.85 -7.18 -12.50
N GLY A 65 -7.18 -8.23 -12.04
CA GLY A 65 -6.87 -9.40 -12.86
C GLY A 65 -8.11 -10.04 -13.47
N THR A 66 -9.15 -10.27 -12.67
CA THR A 66 -10.44 -10.83 -13.14
C THR A 66 -11.13 -9.93 -14.15
N HIS A 67 -11.06 -8.61 -13.99
CA HIS A 67 -11.63 -7.66 -14.95
C HIS A 67 -11.02 -7.83 -16.34
N PHE A 68 -9.67 -7.92 -16.42
CA PHE A 68 -8.95 -8.03 -17.69
C PHE A 68 -8.85 -9.46 -18.26
N GLN A 69 -9.24 -10.48 -17.48
CA GLN A 69 -9.21 -11.88 -17.90
C GLN A 69 -10.08 -12.18 -19.13
N LYS A 70 -11.12 -11.38 -19.39
CA LYS A 70 -12.01 -11.56 -20.55
C LYS A 70 -11.29 -11.29 -21.86
N ASP A 71 -10.50 -10.22 -21.91
CA ASP A 71 -9.90 -9.72 -23.15
C ASP A 71 -8.43 -10.12 -23.30
N TYR A 72 -7.74 -10.40 -22.19
CA TYR A 72 -6.30 -10.67 -22.15
C TYR A 72 -5.96 -11.96 -21.40
N LYS A 73 -4.81 -12.56 -21.73
CA LYS A 73 -4.24 -13.64 -20.93
C LYS A 73 -3.71 -13.05 -19.62
N VAL A 74 -4.08 -13.65 -18.49
CA VAL A 74 -3.66 -13.21 -17.16
C VAL A 74 -2.99 -14.36 -16.43
N ASP A 75 -1.77 -14.15 -15.95
CA ASP A 75 -1.07 -15.08 -15.06
C ASP A 75 -1.08 -14.52 -13.63
N VAL A 76 -1.34 -15.39 -12.65
CA VAL A 76 -1.36 -15.03 -11.22
C VAL A 76 -0.21 -15.75 -10.51
N LEU A 77 0.66 -14.99 -9.87
CA LEU A 77 1.80 -15.49 -9.11
C LEU A 77 1.63 -15.06 -7.64
N THR A 78 1.77 -16.03 -6.74
CA THR A 78 1.83 -15.79 -5.31
C THR A 78 3.27 -15.68 -4.86
N GLY A 79 3.56 -14.76 -3.95
CA GLY A 79 4.90 -14.55 -3.42
C GLY A 79 4.87 -14.13 -1.97
N SER A 80 6.06 -13.86 -1.45
CA SER A 80 6.26 -13.20 -0.17
C SER A 80 7.25 -12.06 -0.35
N THR A 81 7.06 -10.99 0.40
CA THR A 81 7.91 -9.79 0.36
C THR A 81 8.35 -9.47 1.78
N THR A 82 9.65 -9.27 1.98
CA THR A 82 10.21 -8.89 3.27
C THR A 82 10.23 -7.37 3.37
N VAL A 83 9.68 -6.84 4.46
CA VAL A 83 9.70 -5.42 4.81
C VAL A 83 10.51 -5.22 6.08
N LEU A 84 11.05 -4.02 6.24
CA LEU A 84 11.71 -3.57 7.46
C LEU A 84 10.78 -2.59 8.15
N ASP A 85 10.41 -2.92 9.38
CA ASP A 85 9.64 -2.06 10.26
C ASP A 85 10.61 -1.34 11.21
N GLU A 86 10.40 -0.04 11.39
CA GLU A 86 11.15 0.82 12.30
C GLU A 86 10.42 0.89 13.64
N PHE A 87 11.16 0.73 14.75
CA PHE A 87 10.64 0.85 16.10
C PHE A 87 11.40 1.94 16.85
N ALA A 88 10.67 2.77 17.59
CA ALA A 88 11.26 3.69 18.54
C ALA A 88 11.98 2.90 19.66
N PRO A 89 13.07 3.46 20.21
CA PRO A 89 13.70 2.90 21.40
C PRO A 89 12.66 2.74 22.50
N ILE A 90 12.68 1.59 23.16
CA ILE A 90 11.87 1.41 24.36
C ILE A 90 12.67 2.08 25.47
N GLU A 91 12.27 3.28 25.89
CA GLU A 91 12.70 3.81 27.18
C GLU A 91 12.29 2.77 28.23
N SER A 92 13.27 2.01 28.72
CA SER A 92 13.04 1.00 29.74
C SER A 92 12.35 1.68 30.91
N ASN A 93 11.17 1.16 31.28
CA ASN A 93 10.37 1.63 32.40
C ASN A 93 11.25 2.12 33.55
N GLN A 94 11.13 3.41 33.87
CA GLN A 94 11.61 3.99 35.10
C GLN A 94 11.16 3.10 36.27
N GLU A 95 12.09 2.39 36.91
CA GLU A 95 11.90 2.06 38.32
C GLU A 95 11.98 3.39 39.08
N PRO A 96 10.97 3.78 39.87
CA PRO A 96 11.15 4.88 40.80
C PRO A 96 12.03 4.38 41.95
N ASP A 97 12.85 5.29 42.46
CA ASP A 97 13.69 5.17 43.65
C ASP A 97 15.11 4.60 43.46
N ASN A 98 16.03 5.46 43.01
CA ASN A 98 17.05 5.95 43.94
C ASN A 98 17.71 7.24 43.43
N GLU A 99 17.54 8.30 44.21
CA GLU A 99 18.26 9.55 44.09
C GLU A 99 19.77 9.29 44.26
N ASN A 100 20.57 9.38 43.19
CA ASN A 100 21.95 9.86 43.27
C ASN A 100 22.53 10.19 41.88
N LYS A 101 23.06 11.41 41.80
CA LYS A 101 23.60 12.15 40.66
C LYS A 101 24.66 11.41 39.83
N SER A 102 24.70 11.74 38.54
CA SER A 102 25.86 12.41 37.92
C SER A 102 25.48 12.98 36.56
N ASP A 103 25.74 14.27 36.37
CA ASP A 103 25.83 14.92 35.07
C ASP A 103 27.03 14.32 34.33
N ASP A 104 26.81 13.58 33.25
CA ASP A 104 27.82 13.31 32.23
C ASP A 104 27.09 13.10 30.90
N ASP A 105 27.62 13.70 29.85
CA ASP A 105 27.07 13.85 28.51
C ASP A 105 26.66 12.49 27.89
N ASP A 106 25.38 12.12 27.94
CA ASP A 106 24.83 11.04 27.13
C ASP A 106 24.55 11.59 25.73
N ASP A 107 25.45 11.26 24.79
CA ASP A 107 25.17 11.25 23.36
C ASP A 107 23.93 10.35 23.14
N ASP A 108 22.73 10.96 23.12
CA ASP A 108 21.46 10.35 22.74
C ASP A 108 21.48 9.98 21.24
N ASP A 109 22.40 9.08 20.86
CA ASP A 109 22.31 8.27 19.65
C ASP A 109 21.28 7.17 19.92
N ASP A 110 20.00 7.56 19.99
CA ASP A 110 18.85 6.66 20.07
C ASP A 110 18.92 5.64 18.91
N GLU A 111 19.48 4.46 19.19
CA GLU A 111 19.73 3.45 18.16
C GLU A 111 18.38 2.91 17.65
N THR A 112 18.01 3.35 16.45
CA THR A 112 16.76 2.94 15.79
C THR A 112 16.76 1.43 15.54
N ILE A 113 15.76 0.72 16.07
CA ILE A 113 15.66 -0.74 15.95
C ILE A 113 14.87 -1.10 14.69
N TYR A 114 15.50 -1.81 13.75
CA TYR A 114 14.84 -2.34 12.56
C TYR A 114 14.48 -3.83 12.71
N LYS A 115 13.21 -4.16 12.48
CA LYS A 115 12.73 -5.56 12.49
C LYS A 115 12.28 -6.00 11.11
N LYS A 116 12.74 -7.17 10.68
CA LYS A 116 12.26 -7.82 9.46
C LYS A 116 10.89 -8.45 9.69
N ARG A 117 9.97 -8.23 8.74
CA ARG A 117 8.68 -8.93 8.66
C ARG A 117 8.41 -9.40 7.25
N THR A 118 7.99 -10.64 7.09
CA THR A 118 7.60 -11.19 5.78
C THR A 118 6.09 -11.12 5.63
N VAL A 119 5.62 -10.59 4.50
CA VAL A 119 4.19 -10.50 4.16
C VAL A 119 3.90 -11.23 2.86
N SER A 120 2.69 -11.78 2.74
CA SER A 120 2.22 -12.36 1.49
C SER A 120 2.04 -11.28 0.41
N SER A 121 2.38 -11.64 -0.82
CA SER A 121 2.21 -10.79 -1.99
C SER A 121 1.56 -11.54 -3.15
N ILE A 122 0.90 -10.79 -4.02
CA ILE A 122 0.33 -11.26 -5.28
C ILE A 122 0.91 -10.42 -6.41
N GLU A 123 1.25 -11.09 -7.50
CA GLU A 123 1.68 -10.49 -8.75
C GLU A 123 0.80 -11.00 -9.87
N ILE A 124 0.15 -10.09 -10.59
CA ILE A 124 -0.70 -10.40 -11.73
C ILE A 124 -0.05 -9.84 -12.99
N ARG A 125 0.14 -10.71 -13.99
CA ARG A 125 0.71 -10.34 -15.29
C ARG A 125 -0.38 -10.39 -16.34
N ILE A 126 -0.67 -9.25 -16.94
CA ILE A 126 -1.64 -9.09 -18.02
C ILE A 126 -0.86 -9.00 -19.33
N TRP A 127 -0.98 -10.01 -20.18
CA TRP A 127 -0.24 -10.11 -21.43
C TRP A 127 -0.84 -9.20 -22.51
N ILE A 128 0.01 -8.43 -23.17
CA ILE A 128 -0.42 -7.55 -24.27
C ILE A 128 -0.56 -8.40 -25.52
N LYS A 129 -1.76 -8.43 -26.12
CA LYS A 129 -1.99 -9.00 -27.45
C LYS A 129 -1.39 -8.07 -28.49
N ARG A 130 -0.57 -8.63 -29.40
CA ARG A 130 -0.14 -7.94 -30.62
C ARG A 130 -0.88 -8.63 -31.78
N ASP A 131 -1.64 -7.86 -32.53
CA ASP A 131 -2.20 -8.28 -33.81
C ASP A 131 -1.14 -8.16 -34.91
#